data_AF-A0A174BKJ6-F1
#
_entry.id   AF-A0A174BKJ6-F1
#
_cell.length_a   1.000
_cell.length_b   1.000
_cell.length_c   1.000
_cell.angle_alpha   90.00
_cell.angle_beta   90.00
_cell.angle_gamma   90.00
#
_symmetry.space_group_name_H-M   'P 1'
#
loop_
_entity.id
_entity.type
_entity.pdbx_description
1 polymer ?
#
loop_
_entity_poly.entity_id
_entity_poly.type
_entity_poly.pdbx_seq_one_letter_code
_entity_poly.pdbx_strand_id
1 'polypeptide(L)'
;MNFADDFSKTFYDKEEFLEFLDGIECGAEWQKHPTNTVLVIAGEEEPEICEKIKDMDEKEEIIKDTMKNSGLFLCLGSTYYPVGQTTMKSIESRARIAGSALLDLPKGKLARVLNDCLNVTKGNALVRIHEGKVRAVHGGDPSDYSVLPMPELFEVASIYVTENYDKATFSNGLFNHSLAMASWELEEKGLLDTYRELLLQYGLQADNVLSALIRVQTSDVGVSGANIYYSLLLGAEKKPLILGKPLKLEHTNNASIEDFSQNMGQIFARYQEAIGDLSKLFHVYASYPANVMASVMIKAGISKALTAQTVEQFKAGHGPGICNGYDIYCGICEAIFLAQSNGMGAKALTDLEEMVSRCLTYRFHEYDIPGTILY
;
A
#
# COMPACT_ATOMS: atom_id res chain seq x y z
N MET A 1 15.34 -9.53 -15.88
CA MET A 1 16.25 -8.63 -15.16
C MET A 1 15.40 -7.51 -14.65
N ASN A 2 15.52 -7.20 -13.37
CA ASN A 2 14.48 -6.49 -12.63
C ASN A 2 14.99 -5.13 -12.11
N PHE A 3 16.16 -4.65 -12.54
CA PHE A 3 16.84 -3.46 -11.98
C PHE A 3 16.16 -2.11 -12.29
N ALA A 4 15.35 -2.02 -13.34
CA ALA A 4 14.78 -0.76 -13.82
C ALA A 4 13.82 -0.17 -12.78
N ASP A 5 13.91 1.13 -12.49
CA ASP A 5 13.10 1.73 -11.42
C ASP A 5 11.57 1.65 -11.68
N ASP A 6 11.15 1.49 -12.93
CA ASP A 6 9.76 1.29 -13.36
C ASP A 6 9.35 -0.18 -13.46
N PHE A 7 10.21 -1.13 -13.06
CA PHE A 7 9.91 -2.56 -13.09
C PHE A 7 8.70 -2.89 -12.22
N SER A 8 7.77 -3.66 -12.81
CA SER A 8 6.62 -4.23 -12.12
C SER A 8 6.29 -5.58 -12.72
N LYS A 9 5.91 -6.54 -11.88
CA LYS A 9 5.48 -7.88 -12.29
C LYS A 9 4.21 -8.28 -11.55
N THR A 10 3.30 -8.92 -12.27
CA THR A 10 2.05 -9.50 -11.74
C THR A 10 2.12 -11.02 -11.85
N PHE A 11 1.52 -11.71 -10.90
CA PHE A 11 1.56 -13.15 -10.74
C PHE A 11 0.13 -13.67 -10.54
N TYR A 12 -0.20 -14.76 -11.20
CA TYR A 12 -1.48 -15.46 -11.04
C TYR A 12 -1.32 -16.81 -10.37
N ASP A 13 -0.07 -17.24 -10.19
CA ASP A 13 0.33 -18.44 -9.47
C ASP A 13 1.09 -18.04 -8.21
N LYS A 14 0.82 -18.76 -7.12
CA LYS A 14 1.33 -18.44 -5.79
C LYS A 14 2.79 -18.88 -5.66
N GLU A 15 3.11 -20.09 -6.11
CA GLU A 15 4.44 -20.66 -6.10
C GLU A 15 5.40 -19.78 -6.92
N GLU A 16 5.01 -19.36 -8.13
CA GLU A 16 5.81 -18.42 -8.94
C GLU A 16 6.05 -17.06 -8.24
N PHE A 17 5.08 -16.58 -7.47
CA PHE A 17 5.23 -15.33 -6.72
C PHE A 17 6.20 -15.47 -5.55
N LEU A 18 6.08 -16.54 -4.76
CA LEU A 18 6.98 -16.81 -3.63
C LEU A 18 8.41 -17.08 -4.10
N GLU A 19 8.61 -17.93 -5.12
CA GLU A 19 9.92 -18.19 -5.71
C GLU A 19 10.57 -16.91 -6.24
N PHE A 20 9.77 -16.01 -6.84
CA PHE A 20 10.27 -14.72 -7.28
C PHE A 20 10.74 -13.87 -6.10
N LEU A 21 9.95 -13.75 -5.03
CA LEU A 21 10.34 -12.97 -3.85
C LEU A 21 11.57 -13.56 -3.15
N ASP A 22 11.69 -14.89 -3.09
CA ASP A 22 12.88 -15.57 -2.57
C ASP A 22 14.12 -15.19 -3.36
N GLY A 23 14.02 -15.17 -4.69
CA GLY A 23 15.09 -14.69 -5.57
C GLY A 23 15.48 -13.24 -5.29
N ILE A 24 14.50 -12.37 -5.05
CA ILE A 24 14.74 -10.96 -4.66
C ILE A 24 15.49 -10.89 -3.32
N GLU A 25 15.04 -11.61 -2.29
CA GLU A 25 15.66 -11.53 -0.96
C GLU A 25 17.05 -12.17 -0.93
N CYS A 26 17.25 -13.28 -1.65
CA CYS A 26 18.56 -13.94 -1.75
C CYS A 26 19.59 -13.08 -2.50
N GLY A 27 19.14 -12.27 -3.47
CA GLY A 27 19.98 -11.33 -4.22
C GLY A 27 20.17 -9.98 -3.52
N ALA A 28 19.50 -9.73 -2.39
CA ALA A 28 19.57 -8.47 -1.66
C ALA A 28 20.62 -8.50 -0.54
N GLU A 29 21.16 -7.34 -0.24
CA GLU A 29 22.07 -7.13 0.88
C GLU A 29 21.55 -6.04 1.80
N TRP A 30 21.69 -6.28 3.11
CA TRP A 30 21.45 -5.29 4.16
C TRP A 30 22.79 -4.88 4.78
N GLN A 31 23.19 -3.64 4.58
CA GLN A 31 24.46 -3.12 5.10
C GLN A 31 24.22 -2.04 6.15
N LYS A 32 24.92 -2.13 7.28
CA LYS A 32 24.84 -1.14 8.36
C LYS A 32 26.06 -0.25 8.36
N HIS A 33 25.84 1.06 8.26
CA HIS A 33 26.89 2.08 8.21
C HIS A 33 26.58 3.20 9.22
N PRO A 34 27.59 3.83 9.86
CA PRO A 34 27.36 5.10 10.54
C PRO A 34 26.71 6.12 9.59
N THR A 35 25.65 6.82 10.02
CA THR A 35 24.91 7.71 9.11
C THR A 35 25.79 8.81 8.51
N ASN A 36 26.72 9.34 9.29
CA ASN A 36 27.64 10.39 8.87
C ASN A 36 28.76 9.90 7.92
N THR A 37 28.85 8.60 7.63
CA THR A 37 29.77 8.06 6.62
C THR A 37 29.09 7.74 5.29
N VAL A 38 27.76 7.89 5.21
CA VAL A 38 27.01 7.73 3.96
C VAL A 38 27.14 9.04 3.18
N LEU A 39 27.74 8.99 1.99
CA LEU A 39 27.91 10.15 1.13
C LEU A 39 27.09 10.02 -0.15
N VAL A 40 26.36 11.06 -0.48
CA VAL A 40 25.57 11.21 -1.70
C VAL A 40 26.37 11.99 -2.74
N ILE A 41 26.43 11.46 -3.95
CA ILE A 41 27.17 12.06 -5.06
C ILE A 41 26.21 12.20 -6.24
N ALA A 42 26.22 13.37 -6.89
CA ALA A 42 25.47 13.59 -8.12
C ALA A 42 26.31 13.13 -9.32
N GLY A 43 25.79 12.20 -10.12
CA GLY A 43 26.53 11.63 -11.25
C GLY A 43 26.94 12.65 -12.30
N GLU A 44 26.16 13.72 -12.45
CA GLU A 44 26.46 14.83 -13.37
C GLU A 44 27.68 15.66 -12.96
N GLU A 45 28.00 15.71 -11.66
CA GLU A 45 29.15 16.47 -11.14
C GLU A 45 30.43 15.62 -11.05
N GLU A 46 30.31 14.29 -10.99
CA GLU A 46 31.44 13.36 -10.93
C GLU A 46 31.29 12.18 -11.92
N PRO A 47 31.51 12.40 -13.24
CA PRO A 47 31.32 11.35 -14.25
C PRO A 47 32.20 10.11 -14.05
N GLU A 48 33.39 10.29 -13.48
CA GLU A 48 34.36 9.22 -13.17
C GLU A 48 33.80 8.19 -12.16
N ILE A 49 32.74 8.52 -11.42
CA ILE A 49 32.12 7.59 -10.48
C ILE A 49 31.61 6.33 -11.18
N CYS A 50 31.14 6.46 -12.42
CA CYS A 50 30.63 5.36 -13.23
C CYS A 50 31.71 4.29 -13.45
N GLU A 51 32.97 4.70 -13.58
CA GLU A 51 34.12 3.79 -13.73
C GLU A 51 34.45 3.07 -12.41
N LYS A 52 34.24 3.74 -11.27
CA LYS A 52 34.54 3.21 -9.92
C LYS A 52 33.49 2.22 -9.38
N ILE A 53 32.33 2.13 -10.01
CA ILE A 53 31.30 1.14 -9.64
C ILE A 53 31.84 -0.27 -9.95
N LYS A 54 31.62 -1.21 -9.02
CA LYS A 54 32.03 -2.61 -9.17
C LYS A 54 31.54 -3.17 -10.51
N ASP A 55 32.41 -3.90 -11.19
CA ASP A 55 32.02 -4.55 -12.44
C ASP A 55 30.98 -5.63 -12.15
N MET A 56 29.89 -5.58 -12.90
CA MET A 56 28.73 -6.45 -12.74
C MET A 56 28.02 -6.56 -14.08
N ASP A 57 27.27 -7.64 -14.26
CA ASP A 57 26.40 -7.81 -15.41
C ASP A 57 25.46 -6.59 -15.51
N GLU A 58 25.28 -6.08 -16.72
CA GLU A 58 24.37 -4.95 -17.01
C GLU A 58 24.72 -3.61 -16.33
N LYS A 59 25.96 -3.46 -15.82
CA LYS A 59 26.45 -2.21 -15.20
C LYS A 59 26.07 -0.95 -15.99
N GLU A 60 26.27 -0.96 -17.31
CA GLU A 60 25.95 0.20 -18.14
C GLU A 60 24.46 0.55 -18.14
N GLU A 61 23.58 -0.45 -18.13
CA GLU A 61 22.13 -0.25 -18.14
C GLU A 61 21.63 0.24 -16.79
N ILE A 62 22.17 -0.31 -15.70
CA ILE A 62 21.90 0.16 -14.32
C ILE A 62 22.30 1.63 -14.15
N ILE A 63 23.47 2.02 -14.65
CA ILE A 63 23.94 3.41 -14.60
C ILE A 63 23.03 4.31 -15.45
N LYS A 64 22.68 3.90 -16.68
CA LYS A 64 21.77 4.67 -17.55
C LYS A 64 20.42 4.90 -16.88
N ASP A 65 19.83 3.86 -16.28
CA ASP A 65 18.56 3.97 -15.57
C ASP A 65 18.67 4.86 -14.32
N THR A 66 19.77 4.73 -13.57
CA THR A 66 20.05 5.61 -12.42
C THR A 66 20.13 7.07 -12.84
N MET A 67 20.86 7.38 -13.91
CA MET A 67 21.03 8.75 -14.42
C MET A 67 19.72 9.35 -14.93
N LYS A 68 18.83 8.52 -15.51
CA LYS A 68 17.50 8.93 -15.96
C LYS A 68 16.56 9.25 -14.79
N ASN A 69 16.65 8.51 -13.69
CA ASN A 69 15.74 8.61 -12.56
C ASN A 69 16.34 9.48 -11.42
N SER A 70 17.06 8.86 -10.48
CA SER A 70 17.57 9.58 -9.31
C SER A 70 18.70 10.56 -9.68
N GLY A 71 19.60 10.19 -10.59
CA GLY A 71 20.83 10.90 -10.92
C GLY A 71 21.89 10.85 -9.80
N LEU A 72 21.70 10.01 -8.78
CA LEU A 72 22.50 9.98 -7.56
C LEU A 72 23.21 8.64 -7.36
N PHE A 73 24.31 8.70 -6.63
CA PHE A 73 25.13 7.56 -6.21
C PHE A 73 25.40 7.67 -4.71
N LEU A 74 25.54 6.54 -4.03
CA LEU A 74 26.01 6.48 -2.65
C LEU A 74 27.42 5.92 -2.59
N CYS A 75 28.29 6.60 -1.85
CA CYS A 75 29.56 6.07 -1.41
C CYS A 75 29.39 5.52 0.02
N LEU A 76 29.59 4.21 0.15
CA LEU A 76 29.53 3.47 1.41
C LEU A 76 30.94 2.93 1.68
N GLY A 77 31.70 3.64 2.52
CA GLY A 77 33.12 3.36 2.73
C GLY A 77 33.94 3.65 1.48
N SER A 78 34.37 2.62 0.76
CA SER A 78 35.15 2.72 -0.48
C SER A 78 34.40 2.25 -1.73
N THR A 79 33.14 1.83 -1.58
CA THR A 79 32.33 1.31 -2.70
C THR A 79 31.25 2.29 -3.09
N TYR A 80 31.02 2.42 -4.41
CA TYR A 80 30.00 3.28 -4.98
C TYR A 80 28.84 2.44 -5.51
N TYR A 81 27.63 2.89 -5.20
CA TYR A 81 26.38 2.24 -5.59
C TYR A 81 25.47 3.23 -6.31
N PRO A 82 24.94 2.88 -7.50
CA PRO A 82 23.84 3.62 -8.10
C PRO A 82 22.61 3.65 -7.18
N VAL A 83 21.86 4.75 -7.18
CA VAL A 83 20.68 4.93 -6.32
C VAL A 83 19.40 4.76 -7.12
N GLY A 84 18.55 3.81 -6.73
CA GLY A 84 17.19 3.70 -7.26
C GLY A 84 16.28 4.78 -6.68
N GLN A 85 15.28 5.19 -7.45
CA GLN A 85 14.32 6.25 -7.10
C GLN A 85 13.58 5.99 -5.78
N THR A 86 13.37 4.73 -5.40
CA THR A 86 12.74 4.34 -4.12
C THR A 86 13.53 4.78 -2.89
N THR A 87 14.84 5.01 -3.04
CA THR A 87 15.72 5.44 -1.95
C THR A 87 15.45 6.89 -1.52
N MET A 88 14.93 7.74 -2.41
CA MET A 88 14.87 9.18 -2.19
C MET A 88 14.15 9.56 -0.88
N LYS A 89 12.98 8.96 -0.62
CA LYS A 89 12.22 9.24 0.61
C LYS A 89 12.93 8.72 1.87
N SER A 90 13.53 7.53 1.80
CA SER A 90 14.18 6.93 2.97
C SER A 90 15.46 7.68 3.33
N ILE A 91 16.26 8.12 2.34
CA ILE A 91 17.46 8.92 2.61
C ILE A 91 17.14 10.34 3.11
N GLU A 92 16.08 10.99 2.59
CA GLU A 92 15.59 12.27 3.12
C GLU A 92 15.16 12.13 4.59
N SER A 93 14.38 11.09 4.90
CA SER A 93 13.97 10.76 6.26
C SER A 93 15.18 10.49 7.17
N ARG A 94 16.18 9.73 6.67
CA ARG A 94 17.44 9.48 7.38
C ARG A 94 18.22 10.77 7.63
N ALA A 95 18.23 11.69 6.68
CA ALA A 95 18.81 13.02 6.81
C ALA A 95 17.95 13.99 7.65
N ARG A 96 16.76 13.57 8.10
CA ARG A 96 15.80 14.37 8.88
C ARG A 96 15.31 15.62 8.14
N ILE A 97 15.20 15.52 6.82
CA ILE A 97 14.65 16.56 5.97
C ILE A 97 13.42 16.04 5.22
N ALA A 98 12.53 16.95 4.84
CA ALA A 98 11.36 16.65 4.03
C ALA A 98 10.89 17.92 3.33
N GLY A 99 10.23 17.78 2.19
CA GLY A 99 9.55 18.88 1.51
C GLY A 99 9.60 18.77 -0.01
N SER A 100 8.54 19.23 -0.67
CA SER A 100 8.43 19.15 -2.14
C SER A 100 9.53 19.92 -2.87
N ALA A 101 10.03 21.01 -2.28
CA ALA A 101 11.11 21.81 -2.87
C ALA A 101 12.42 21.03 -3.07
N LEU A 102 12.64 19.92 -2.33
CA LEU A 102 13.81 19.05 -2.53
C LEU A 102 13.80 18.39 -3.91
N LEU A 103 12.61 18.09 -4.46
CA LEU A 103 12.45 17.49 -5.78
C LEU A 103 12.83 18.44 -6.93
N ASP A 104 12.73 19.75 -6.68
CA ASP A 104 13.03 20.81 -7.65
C ASP A 104 14.52 21.20 -7.65
N LEU A 105 15.31 20.68 -6.71
CA LEU A 105 16.73 20.99 -6.63
C LEU A 105 17.51 20.29 -7.75
N PRO A 106 18.47 20.99 -8.39
CA PRO A 106 19.51 20.34 -9.17
C PRO A 106 20.21 19.24 -8.36
N LYS A 107 20.56 18.12 -9.00
CA LYS A 107 21.03 16.92 -8.29
C LYS A 107 22.29 17.18 -7.47
N GLY A 108 23.22 17.98 -8.00
CA GLY A 108 24.38 18.45 -7.25
C GLY A 108 24.05 19.22 -5.97
N LYS A 109 23.04 20.11 -6.00
CA LYS A 109 22.60 20.83 -4.80
C LYS A 109 21.90 19.91 -3.80
N LEU A 110 21.04 19.01 -4.29
CA LEU A 110 20.38 18.02 -3.46
C LEU A 110 21.39 17.12 -2.72
N ALA A 111 22.40 16.63 -3.43
CA ALA A 111 23.47 15.81 -2.84
C ALA A 111 24.21 16.55 -1.71
N ARG A 112 24.54 17.83 -1.89
CA ARG A 112 25.17 18.65 -0.84
C ARG A 112 24.27 18.83 0.38
N VAL A 113 23.00 19.16 0.18
CA VAL A 113 22.03 19.29 1.28
C VAL A 113 21.90 17.98 2.05
N LEU A 114 21.78 16.84 1.35
CA LEU A 114 21.73 15.53 1.98
C LEU A 114 23.00 15.24 2.77
N ASN A 115 24.19 15.51 2.21
CA ASN A 115 25.47 15.29 2.89
C ASN A 115 25.63 16.14 4.15
N ASP A 116 25.28 17.43 4.10
CA ASP A 116 25.34 18.33 5.26
C ASP A 116 24.45 17.80 6.40
N CYS A 117 23.25 17.33 6.07
CA CYS A 117 22.29 16.77 7.03
C CYS A 117 22.69 15.38 7.55
N LEU A 118 23.20 14.50 6.70
CA LEU A 118 23.68 13.16 7.09
C LEU A 118 24.89 13.27 8.02
N ASN A 119 25.80 14.22 7.76
CA ASN A 119 27.01 14.45 8.57
C ASN A 119 26.69 14.81 10.04
N VAL A 120 25.60 15.56 10.27
CA VAL A 120 25.16 15.93 11.63
C VAL A 120 24.19 14.91 12.25
N THR A 121 23.71 13.93 11.48
CA THR A 121 22.77 12.93 11.96
C THR A 121 23.49 11.79 12.67
N LYS A 122 23.09 11.54 13.92
CA LYS A 122 23.62 10.44 14.75
C LYS A 122 22.92 9.12 14.46
N GLY A 123 23.62 8.02 14.78
CA GLY A 123 23.11 6.66 14.66
C GLY A 123 23.62 5.96 13.42
N ASN A 124 23.03 4.80 13.14
CA ASN A 124 23.38 4.00 11.98
C ASN A 124 22.31 4.13 10.90
N ALA A 125 22.74 4.08 9.65
CA ALA A 125 21.90 3.85 8.50
C ALA A 125 21.92 2.37 8.15
N LEU A 126 20.76 1.81 7.82
CA LEU A 126 20.59 0.48 7.28
C LEU A 126 20.24 0.60 5.80
N VAL A 127 21.18 0.19 4.94
CA VAL A 127 21.10 0.35 3.50
C VAL A 127 20.66 -0.97 2.88
N ARG A 128 19.57 -0.95 2.11
CA ARG A 128 19.14 -2.09 1.28
C ARG A 128 19.73 -1.94 -0.11
N ILE A 129 20.49 -2.94 -0.55
CA ILE A 129 21.07 -3.01 -1.89
C ILE A 129 20.47 -4.22 -2.60
N HIS A 130 20.00 -4.02 -3.83
CA HIS A 130 19.43 -5.08 -4.65
C HIS A 130 19.58 -4.75 -6.14
N GLU A 131 19.91 -5.76 -6.96
CA GLU A 131 20.21 -5.63 -8.40
C GLU A 131 21.23 -4.52 -8.71
N GLY A 132 22.27 -4.44 -7.89
CA GLY A 132 23.34 -3.45 -8.07
C GLY A 132 22.95 -2.01 -7.69
N LYS A 133 21.74 -1.75 -7.19
CA LYS A 133 21.29 -0.42 -6.75
C LYS A 133 21.01 -0.37 -5.25
N VAL A 134 21.21 0.80 -4.66
CA VAL A 134 20.58 1.12 -3.37
C VAL A 134 19.08 1.32 -3.60
N ARG A 135 18.27 0.60 -2.82
CA ARG A 135 16.80 0.68 -2.85
C ARG A 135 16.21 1.45 -1.67
N ALA A 136 16.90 1.47 -0.54
CA ALA A 136 16.51 2.25 0.64
C ALA A 136 17.67 2.55 1.59
N VAL A 137 17.50 3.60 2.40
CA VAL A 137 18.38 3.98 3.52
C VAL A 137 17.53 4.23 4.76
N HIS A 138 17.38 3.21 5.61
CA HIS A 138 16.58 3.23 6.84
C HIS A 138 17.42 3.57 8.08
N GLY A 139 16.78 3.70 9.23
CA GLY A 139 17.50 3.68 10.52
C GLY A 139 18.02 2.29 10.85
N GLY A 140 19.23 2.21 11.39
CA GLY A 140 19.94 0.95 11.61
C GLY A 140 19.72 0.30 12.97
N ASP A 141 18.81 0.83 13.78
CA ASP A 141 18.33 0.18 14.99
C ASP A 141 17.00 -0.53 14.68
N PRO A 142 16.74 -1.75 15.19
CA PRO A 142 15.44 -2.41 15.03
C PRO A 142 14.23 -1.58 15.50
N SER A 143 14.43 -0.67 16.47
CA SER A 143 13.40 0.29 16.86
C SER A 143 13.10 1.32 15.77
N ASP A 144 14.10 1.71 14.98
CA ASP A 144 13.97 2.63 13.83
C ASP A 144 13.42 1.89 12.59
N TYR A 145 13.97 0.70 12.28
CA TYR A 145 13.49 -0.15 11.19
C TYR A 145 13.74 -1.63 11.45
N SER A 146 12.67 -2.42 11.43
CA SER A 146 12.67 -3.88 11.56
C SER A 146 12.52 -4.53 10.19
N VAL A 147 13.55 -5.25 9.75
CA VAL A 147 13.52 -6.02 8.50
C VAL A 147 12.60 -7.22 8.70
N LEU A 148 11.51 -7.27 7.95
CA LEU A 148 10.63 -8.43 7.85
C LEU A 148 10.75 -8.96 6.42
N PRO A 149 11.40 -10.11 6.20
CA PRO A 149 11.57 -10.67 4.86
C PRO A 149 10.22 -10.87 4.17
N MET A 150 10.10 -10.32 2.95
CA MET A 150 8.85 -10.43 2.20
C MET A 150 8.43 -11.87 1.94
N PRO A 151 9.33 -12.80 1.54
CA PRO A 151 8.93 -14.19 1.31
C PRO A 151 8.31 -14.83 2.57
N GLU A 152 8.93 -14.64 3.73
CA GLU A 152 8.43 -15.16 5.01
C GLU A 152 7.04 -14.60 5.36
N LEU A 153 6.81 -13.29 5.17
CA LEU A 153 5.49 -12.67 5.39
C LEU A 153 4.41 -13.30 4.51
N PHE A 154 4.68 -13.49 3.22
CA PHE A 154 3.70 -14.06 2.29
C PHE A 154 3.54 -15.57 2.46
N GLU A 155 4.58 -16.29 2.88
CA GLU A 155 4.49 -17.70 3.24
C GLU A 155 3.62 -17.90 4.49
N VAL A 156 3.83 -17.12 5.55
CA VAL A 156 2.96 -17.12 6.75
C VAL A 156 1.51 -16.81 6.36
N ALA A 157 1.29 -15.80 5.52
CA ALA A 157 -0.04 -15.46 5.06
C ALA A 157 -0.68 -16.61 4.26
N SER A 158 0.08 -17.25 3.37
CA SER A 158 -0.39 -18.39 2.59
C SER A 158 -0.75 -19.58 3.47
N ILE A 159 0.14 -19.97 4.39
CA ILE A 159 -0.08 -21.09 5.32
C ILE A 159 -1.34 -20.82 6.13
N TYR A 160 -1.45 -19.63 6.73
CA TYR A 160 -2.62 -19.25 7.49
C TYR A 160 -3.91 -19.38 6.66
N VAL A 161 -3.93 -18.84 5.45
CA VAL A 161 -5.11 -18.89 4.58
C VAL A 161 -5.46 -20.33 4.21
N THR A 162 -4.49 -21.15 3.82
CA THR A 162 -4.72 -22.55 3.43
C THR A 162 -5.15 -23.44 4.60
N GLU A 163 -4.64 -23.20 5.81
CA GLU A 163 -4.98 -24.01 6.98
C GLU A 163 -6.32 -23.64 7.62
N ASN A 164 -6.78 -22.39 7.46
CA ASN A 164 -7.98 -21.89 8.14
C ASN A 164 -9.22 -21.80 7.23
N TYR A 165 -9.05 -21.90 5.92
CA TYR A 165 -10.13 -21.73 4.94
C TYR A 165 -10.09 -22.83 3.87
N ASP A 166 -11.12 -23.67 3.82
CA ASP A 166 -11.27 -24.80 2.88
C ASP A 166 -11.40 -24.34 1.41
N LYS A 167 -11.92 -23.13 1.18
CA LYS A 167 -12.22 -22.54 -0.13
C LYS A 167 -11.49 -21.22 -0.32
N ALA A 168 -10.19 -21.24 -0.11
CA ALA A 168 -9.31 -20.13 -0.43
C ALA A 168 -8.56 -20.36 -1.74
N THR A 169 -8.54 -19.35 -2.61
CA THR A 169 -7.78 -19.37 -3.86
C THR A 169 -6.89 -18.15 -3.95
N PHE A 170 -5.62 -18.36 -4.29
CA PHE A 170 -4.74 -17.26 -4.66
C PHE A 170 -5.32 -16.53 -5.88
N SER A 171 -5.48 -15.22 -5.76
CA SER A 171 -6.12 -14.39 -6.77
C SER A 171 -5.10 -13.62 -7.60
N ASN A 172 -4.15 -12.97 -6.93
CA ASN A 172 -3.18 -12.10 -7.57
C ASN A 172 -1.96 -11.82 -6.67
N GLY A 173 -0.77 -11.82 -7.26
CA GLY A 173 0.47 -11.30 -6.69
C GLY A 173 0.98 -10.12 -7.50
N LEU A 174 1.59 -9.14 -6.85
CA LEU A 174 2.21 -8.00 -7.52
C LEU A 174 3.50 -7.61 -6.81
N PHE A 175 4.54 -7.32 -7.58
CA PHE A 175 5.79 -6.77 -7.10
C PHE A 175 6.21 -5.58 -7.96
N ASN A 176 6.66 -4.53 -7.31
CA ASN A 176 7.53 -3.50 -7.86
C ASN A 176 8.54 -3.09 -6.78
N HIS A 177 9.53 -2.26 -7.10
CA HIS A 177 10.53 -1.85 -6.10
C HIS A 177 9.99 -1.07 -4.90
N SER A 178 8.75 -0.59 -4.96
CA SER A 178 8.14 0.13 -3.84
C SER A 178 7.40 -0.79 -2.88
N LEU A 179 6.76 -1.87 -3.36
CA LEU A 179 5.96 -2.77 -2.55
C LEU A 179 5.77 -4.14 -3.19
N ALA A 180 5.44 -5.11 -2.34
CA ALA A 180 4.89 -6.40 -2.73
C ALA A 180 3.47 -6.55 -2.18
N MET A 181 2.63 -7.29 -2.91
CA MET A 181 1.23 -7.52 -2.58
C MET A 181 0.79 -8.92 -3.01
N ALA A 182 -0.05 -9.56 -2.21
CA ALA A 182 -0.72 -10.80 -2.56
C ALA A 182 -2.17 -10.76 -2.09
N SER A 183 -3.08 -11.39 -2.83
CA SER A 183 -4.49 -11.47 -2.48
C SER A 183 -5.04 -12.87 -2.62
N TRP A 184 -5.92 -13.26 -1.70
CA TRP A 184 -6.64 -14.52 -1.67
C TRP A 184 -8.13 -14.25 -1.63
N GLU A 185 -8.86 -14.88 -2.54
CA GLU A 185 -10.31 -14.88 -2.56
C GLU A 185 -10.82 -16.09 -1.78
N LEU A 186 -11.83 -15.86 -0.94
CA LEU A 186 -12.38 -16.82 -0.01
C LEU A 186 -13.87 -17.03 -0.30
N GLU A 187 -14.27 -18.26 -0.59
CA GLU A 187 -15.68 -18.66 -0.68
C GLU A 187 -16.16 -19.35 0.60
N GLU A 188 -15.81 -18.76 1.73
CA GLU A 188 -15.98 -19.34 3.05
C GLU A 188 -17.38 -19.10 3.62
N LYS A 189 -18.16 -20.17 3.78
CA LYS A 189 -19.56 -20.07 4.23
C LYS A 189 -19.69 -19.32 5.55
N GLY A 190 -18.86 -19.63 6.56
CA GLY A 190 -18.95 -18.97 7.86
C GLY A 190 -18.77 -17.44 7.79
N LEU A 191 -17.83 -16.97 6.96
CA LEU A 191 -17.61 -15.53 6.72
C LEU A 191 -18.76 -14.92 5.93
N LEU A 192 -19.15 -15.55 4.83
CA LEU A 192 -20.14 -15.00 3.90
C LEU A 192 -21.55 -15.02 4.46
N ASP A 193 -21.91 -16.06 5.23
CA ASP A 193 -23.24 -16.21 5.82
C ASP A 193 -23.50 -15.15 6.88
N THR A 194 -22.47 -14.71 7.62
CA THR A 194 -22.58 -13.57 8.55
C THR A 194 -23.10 -12.31 7.84
N TYR A 195 -22.60 -12.03 6.62
CA TYR A 195 -23.07 -10.90 5.82
C TYR A 195 -24.46 -11.14 5.20
N ARG A 196 -24.72 -12.36 4.71
CA ARG A 196 -26.05 -12.72 4.17
C ARG A 196 -27.14 -12.58 5.22
N GLU A 197 -26.90 -13.07 6.42
CA GLU A 197 -27.81 -12.97 7.56
C GLU A 197 -28.06 -11.51 7.94
N LEU A 198 -27.02 -10.67 7.96
CA LEU A 198 -27.18 -9.23 8.16
C LEU A 198 -28.16 -8.64 7.13
N LEU A 199 -27.96 -8.89 5.84
CA LEU A 199 -28.85 -8.36 4.80
C LEU A 199 -30.29 -8.85 4.95
N LEU A 200 -30.47 -10.14 5.26
CA LEU A 200 -31.79 -10.73 5.47
C LEU A 200 -32.53 -10.11 6.66
N GLN A 201 -31.84 -9.73 7.74
CA GLN A 201 -32.44 -9.03 8.89
C GLN A 201 -33.08 -7.70 8.49
N TYR A 202 -32.57 -7.05 7.44
CA TYR A 202 -33.10 -5.81 6.88
C TYR A 202 -33.96 -6.03 5.62
N GLY A 203 -34.34 -7.27 5.32
CA GLY A 203 -35.20 -7.62 4.18
C GLY A 203 -34.50 -7.53 2.82
N LEU A 204 -33.17 -7.49 2.80
CA LEU A 204 -32.36 -7.47 1.59
C LEU A 204 -31.82 -8.86 1.28
N GLN A 205 -31.50 -9.11 0.01
CA GLN A 205 -30.79 -10.30 -0.42
C GLN A 205 -29.38 -9.93 -0.85
N ALA A 206 -28.40 -10.72 -0.41
CA ALA A 206 -27.03 -10.62 -0.90
C ALA A 206 -26.97 -11.02 -2.38
N ASP A 207 -25.94 -10.51 -3.08
CA ASP A 207 -25.61 -10.99 -4.41
C ASP A 207 -25.39 -12.52 -4.43
N ASN A 208 -25.82 -13.15 -5.53
CA ASN A 208 -25.63 -14.59 -5.73
C ASN A 208 -24.14 -14.94 -5.87
N VAL A 209 -23.33 -14.02 -6.39
CA VAL A 209 -21.88 -14.11 -6.45
C VAL A 209 -21.32 -13.23 -5.33
N LEU A 210 -20.69 -13.87 -4.35
CA LEU A 210 -20.17 -13.22 -3.16
C LEU A 210 -18.94 -13.99 -2.68
N SER A 211 -17.84 -13.27 -2.45
CA SER A 211 -16.62 -13.81 -1.86
C SER A 211 -15.99 -12.79 -0.92
N ALA A 212 -15.15 -13.25 -0.01
CA ALA A 212 -14.31 -12.37 0.80
C ALA A 212 -12.91 -12.29 0.16
N LEU A 213 -12.20 -11.21 0.41
CA LEU A 213 -10.84 -10.98 -0.07
C LEU A 213 -9.94 -10.69 1.14
N ILE A 214 -8.85 -11.44 1.26
CA ILE A 214 -7.71 -11.07 2.10
C ILE A 214 -6.61 -10.56 1.18
N ARG A 215 -6.06 -9.38 1.48
CA ARG A 215 -4.95 -8.79 0.73
C ARG A 215 -3.84 -8.40 1.69
N VAL A 216 -2.65 -8.94 1.48
CA VAL A 216 -1.44 -8.60 2.24
C VAL A 216 -0.58 -7.69 1.40
N GLN A 217 -0.02 -6.65 2.02
CA GLN A 217 0.90 -5.71 1.39
C GLN A 217 2.06 -5.42 2.33
N THR A 218 3.28 -5.33 1.80
CA THR A 218 4.49 -4.97 2.56
C THR A 218 5.48 -4.18 1.70
N SER A 219 6.45 -3.52 2.34
CA SER A 219 7.50 -2.75 1.65
C SER A 219 8.79 -2.76 2.45
N ASP A 220 9.84 -3.32 1.84
CA ASP A 220 11.21 -3.29 2.34
C ASP A 220 11.92 -1.92 2.15
N VAL A 221 11.30 -0.99 1.42
CA VAL A 221 11.77 0.38 1.20
C VAL A 221 10.99 1.44 2.00
N GLY A 222 10.14 1.00 2.94
CA GLY A 222 9.45 1.90 3.89
C GLY A 222 8.24 2.64 3.31
N VAL A 223 7.64 2.13 2.23
CA VAL A 223 6.41 2.70 1.65
C VAL A 223 5.14 2.19 2.36
N SER A 224 5.23 1.03 3.02
CA SER A 224 4.14 0.35 3.73
C SER A 224 4.71 -0.54 4.82
N GLY A 225 4.02 -0.65 5.95
CA GLY A 225 4.17 -1.81 6.85
C GLY A 225 3.65 -3.11 6.24
N ALA A 226 3.76 -4.21 6.99
CA ALA A 226 3.12 -5.49 6.71
C ALA A 226 1.63 -5.41 7.10
N ASN A 227 0.81 -5.03 6.13
CA ASN A 227 -0.60 -4.68 6.32
C ASN A 227 -1.51 -5.74 5.73
N ILE A 228 -2.59 -6.07 6.46
CA ILE A 228 -3.62 -7.03 6.04
C ILE A 228 -4.93 -6.28 5.85
N TYR A 229 -5.43 -6.30 4.63
CA TYR A 229 -6.70 -5.75 4.22
C TYR A 229 -7.72 -6.87 4.07
N TYR A 230 -8.96 -6.58 4.42
CA TYR A 230 -10.06 -7.53 4.33
C TYR A 230 -11.32 -6.81 3.82
N SER A 231 -11.96 -7.41 2.82
CA SER A 231 -13.15 -6.85 2.17
C SER A 231 -14.07 -7.95 1.68
N LEU A 232 -15.29 -7.56 1.29
CA LEU A 232 -16.18 -8.39 0.49
C LEU A 232 -16.08 -8.01 -0.99
N LEU A 233 -16.33 -8.97 -1.88
CA LEU A 233 -16.46 -8.78 -3.31
C LEU A 233 -17.89 -9.13 -3.71
N LEU A 234 -18.63 -8.13 -4.19
CA LEU A 234 -20.06 -8.21 -4.45
C LEU A 234 -20.35 -8.37 -5.95
N GLY A 235 -21.19 -9.34 -6.29
CA GLY A 235 -21.69 -9.55 -7.64
C GLY A 235 -20.65 -10.10 -8.62
N ALA A 236 -21.08 -10.30 -9.87
CA ALA A 236 -20.23 -10.85 -10.94
C ALA A 236 -19.05 -9.92 -11.30
N GLU A 237 -19.20 -8.62 -11.08
CA GLU A 237 -18.15 -7.61 -11.30
C GLU A 237 -17.14 -7.52 -10.15
N LYS A 238 -17.33 -8.29 -9.06
CA LYS A 238 -16.47 -8.31 -7.88
C LYS A 238 -16.23 -6.91 -7.30
N LYS A 239 -17.31 -6.14 -7.13
CA LYS A 239 -17.24 -4.79 -6.57
C LYS A 239 -16.78 -4.86 -5.11
N PRO A 240 -15.71 -4.14 -4.72
CA PRO A 240 -15.22 -4.22 -3.35
C PRO A 240 -16.17 -3.52 -2.38
N LEU A 241 -16.47 -4.16 -1.27
CA LEU A 241 -17.08 -3.57 -0.08
C LEU A 241 -16.04 -3.60 1.05
N ILE A 242 -15.47 -2.44 1.35
CA ILE A 242 -14.41 -2.32 2.36
C ILE A 242 -15.01 -2.44 3.74
N LEU A 243 -14.55 -3.41 4.51
CA LEU A 243 -15.15 -3.75 5.80
C LEU A 243 -14.58 -2.95 6.97
N GLY A 244 -13.36 -2.43 6.86
CA GLY A 244 -12.76 -1.66 7.94
C GLY A 244 -11.34 -1.23 7.65
N LYS A 245 -10.67 -0.76 8.70
CA LYS A 245 -9.24 -0.42 8.63
C LYS A 245 -8.40 -1.69 8.52
N PRO A 246 -7.30 -1.67 7.77
CA PRO A 246 -6.38 -2.79 7.73
C PRO A 246 -5.75 -3.05 9.10
N LEU A 247 -5.41 -4.32 9.35
CA LEU A 247 -4.51 -4.68 10.44
C LEU A 247 -3.10 -4.29 10.01
N LYS A 248 -2.50 -3.32 10.72
CA LYS A 248 -1.19 -2.77 10.36
C LYS A 248 -0.10 -3.29 11.28
N LEU A 249 1.03 -3.64 10.69
CA LEU A 249 2.29 -3.85 11.39
C LEU A 249 3.37 -3.00 10.72
N GLU A 250 3.73 -1.90 11.36
CA GLU A 250 4.82 -1.05 10.88
C GLU A 250 6.16 -1.78 11.00
N HIS A 251 7.09 -1.54 10.07
CA HIS A 251 8.47 -2.06 10.13
C HIS A 251 9.30 -1.32 11.19
N THR A 252 8.79 -1.11 12.40
CA THR A 252 9.45 -0.35 13.48
C THR A 252 9.21 -1.02 14.81
N ASN A 253 9.83 -0.51 15.88
CA ASN A 253 9.58 -0.98 17.26
C ASN A 253 9.83 -2.47 17.50
N ASN A 254 10.81 -3.07 16.80
CA ASN A 254 11.13 -4.51 16.88
C ASN A 254 9.99 -5.42 16.40
N ALA A 255 9.18 -4.95 15.45
CA ALA A 255 8.17 -5.78 14.79
C ALA A 255 8.78 -7.10 14.29
N SER A 256 8.06 -8.20 14.47
CA SER A 256 8.51 -9.53 14.07
C SER A 256 7.50 -10.28 13.19
N ILE A 257 7.93 -11.41 12.63
CA ILE A 257 7.05 -12.33 11.88
C ILE A 257 5.97 -12.92 12.80
N GLU A 258 6.28 -13.13 14.08
CA GLU A 258 5.29 -13.57 15.07
C GLU A 258 4.20 -12.51 15.30
N ASP A 259 4.54 -11.23 15.36
CA ASP A 259 3.54 -10.15 15.45
C ASP A 259 2.62 -10.14 14.22
N PHE A 260 3.20 -10.35 13.04
CA PHE A 260 2.44 -10.47 11.80
C PHE A 260 1.51 -11.68 11.82
N SER A 261 2.01 -12.85 12.26
CA SER A 261 1.23 -14.07 12.41
C SER A 261 0.06 -13.90 13.40
N GLN A 262 0.27 -13.17 14.50
CA GLN A 262 -0.81 -12.81 15.42
C GLN A 262 -1.87 -11.92 14.77
N ASN A 263 -1.47 -10.99 13.90
CA ASN A 263 -2.43 -10.20 13.12
C ASN A 263 -3.20 -11.07 12.12
N MET A 264 -2.55 -12.01 11.43
CA MET A 264 -3.25 -12.99 10.58
C MET A 264 -4.32 -13.75 11.37
N GLY A 265 -3.98 -14.21 12.58
CA GLY A 265 -4.91 -14.89 13.49
C GLY A 265 -6.16 -14.11 13.88
N GLN A 266 -6.17 -12.78 13.73
CA GLN A 266 -7.30 -11.92 14.08
C GLN A 266 -8.29 -11.69 12.93
N ILE A 267 -7.95 -12.07 11.69
CA ILE A 267 -8.72 -11.66 10.49
C ILE A 267 -10.20 -12.05 10.60
N PHE A 268 -10.50 -13.30 10.98
CA PHE A 268 -11.88 -13.77 11.08
C PHE A 268 -12.70 -12.94 12.09
N ALA A 269 -12.13 -12.68 13.27
CA ALA A 269 -12.78 -11.87 14.30
C ALA A 269 -13.00 -10.42 13.82
N ARG A 270 -12.02 -9.85 13.13
CA ARG A 270 -12.10 -8.49 12.56
C ARG A 270 -13.14 -8.37 11.47
N TYR A 271 -13.27 -9.40 10.65
CA TYR A 271 -14.32 -9.48 9.66
C TYR A 271 -15.70 -9.47 10.34
N GLN A 272 -15.93 -10.31 11.35
CA GLN A 272 -17.20 -10.34 12.08
C GLN A 272 -17.51 -9.01 12.78
N GLU A 273 -16.53 -8.41 13.44
CA GLU A 273 -16.63 -7.09 14.06
C GLU A 273 -17.06 -6.04 13.02
N ALA A 274 -16.41 -6.04 11.86
CA ALA A 274 -16.69 -5.11 10.78
C ALA A 274 -18.11 -5.26 10.20
N ILE A 275 -18.62 -6.48 10.03
CA ILE A 275 -20.02 -6.70 9.62
C ILE A 275 -20.98 -6.18 10.70
N GLY A 276 -20.65 -6.37 11.97
CA GLY A 276 -21.39 -5.79 13.09
C GLY A 276 -21.40 -4.26 13.04
N ASP A 277 -20.29 -3.62 12.71
CA ASP A 277 -20.23 -2.16 12.53
C ASP A 277 -21.03 -1.68 11.32
N LEU A 278 -20.99 -2.43 10.21
CA LEU A 278 -21.78 -2.15 9.01
C LEU A 278 -23.28 -2.17 9.31
N SER A 279 -23.73 -3.07 10.21
CA SER A 279 -25.14 -3.16 10.62
C SER A 279 -25.70 -1.83 11.18
N LYS A 280 -24.84 -1.02 11.82
CA LYS A 280 -25.25 0.27 12.42
C LYS A 280 -25.69 1.28 11.36
N LEU A 281 -25.18 1.16 10.13
CA LEU A 281 -25.50 2.09 9.04
C LEU A 281 -26.93 1.90 8.51
N PHE A 282 -27.54 0.72 8.67
CA PHE A 282 -28.94 0.48 8.29
C PHE A 282 -29.92 1.33 9.09
N HIS A 283 -29.54 1.73 10.31
CA HIS A 283 -30.36 2.59 11.18
C HIS A 283 -30.17 4.08 10.93
N VAL A 284 -29.28 4.47 10.01
CA VAL A 284 -29.05 5.87 9.66
C VAL A 284 -29.80 6.17 8.37
N TYR A 285 -30.85 6.98 8.43
CA TYR A 285 -31.60 7.41 7.25
C TYR A 285 -31.10 8.77 6.76
N ALA A 286 -30.94 8.93 5.45
CA ALA A 286 -30.52 10.16 4.81
C ALA A 286 -31.57 10.65 3.82
N SER A 287 -32.03 11.87 4.00
CA SER A 287 -32.96 12.55 3.09
C SER A 287 -32.26 13.08 1.83
N TYR A 288 -30.96 13.35 1.93
CA TYR A 288 -30.10 13.88 0.88
C TYR A 288 -28.86 12.99 0.70
N PRO A 289 -29.02 11.74 0.26
CA PRO A 289 -27.94 10.75 0.29
C PRO A 289 -26.73 11.11 -0.57
N ALA A 290 -26.95 11.74 -1.73
CA ALA A 290 -25.86 12.26 -2.56
C ALA A 290 -25.00 13.30 -1.83
N ASN A 291 -25.61 14.13 -0.98
CA ASN A 291 -24.92 15.16 -0.22
C ASN A 291 -24.13 14.57 0.93
N VAL A 292 -24.72 13.59 1.63
CA VAL A 292 -24.03 12.81 2.66
C VAL A 292 -22.80 12.14 2.05
N MET A 293 -22.98 11.44 0.94
CA MET A 293 -21.92 10.75 0.20
C MET A 293 -20.78 11.70 -0.18
N ALA A 294 -21.09 12.81 -0.86
CA ALA A 294 -20.09 13.79 -1.27
C ALA A 294 -19.32 14.37 -0.08
N SER A 295 -20.02 14.75 0.99
CA SER A 295 -19.40 15.36 2.18
C SER A 295 -18.49 14.38 2.91
N VAL A 296 -18.94 13.13 3.07
CA VAL A 296 -18.17 12.06 3.71
C VAL A 296 -16.91 11.75 2.90
N MET A 297 -17.02 11.60 1.57
CA MET A 297 -15.88 11.34 0.69
C MET A 297 -14.85 12.48 0.73
N ILE A 298 -15.29 13.74 0.62
CA ILE A 298 -14.41 14.92 0.71
C ILE A 298 -13.75 14.99 2.08
N LYS A 299 -14.51 14.73 3.16
CA LYS A 299 -13.97 14.73 4.53
C LYS A 299 -12.90 13.65 4.72
N ALA A 300 -13.06 12.50 4.06
CA ALA A 300 -12.09 11.41 4.08
C ALA A 300 -10.82 11.73 3.25
N GLY A 301 -10.80 12.81 2.48
CA GLY A 301 -9.68 13.22 1.62
C GLY A 301 -9.74 12.64 0.21
N ILE A 302 -10.87 12.04 -0.19
CA ILE A 302 -11.06 11.54 -1.55
C ILE A 302 -11.18 12.76 -2.49
N SER A 303 -10.54 12.67 -3.66
CA SER A 303 -10.50 13.79 -4.60
C SER A 303 -11.90 14.24 -5.03
N LYS A 304 -12.07 15.54 -5.27
CA LYS A 304 -13.32 16.14 -5.74
C LYS A 304 -13.80 15.53 -7.07
N ALA A 305 -12.86 15.27 -7.99
CA ALA A 305 -13.16 14.66 -9.28
C ALA A 305 -13.71 13.24 -9.14
N LEU A 306 -13.07 12.38 -8.35
CA LEU A 306 -13.57 11.03 -8.10
C LEU A 306 -14.89 11.07 -7.34
N THR A 307 -15.02 11.95 -6.33
CA THR A 307 -16.26 12.14 -5.57
C THR A 307 -17.42 12.50 -6.49
N ALA A 308 -17.24 13.45 -7.40
CA ALA A 308 -18.26 13.84 -8.37
C ALA A 308 -18.69 12.65 -9.24
N GLN A 309 -17.72 11.90 -9.79
CA GLN A 309 -18.00 10.74 -10.62
C GLN A 309 -18.80 9.67 -9.87
N THR A 310 -18.38 9.32 -8.65
CA THR A 310 -19.05 8.29 -7.85
C THR A 310 -20.45 8.72 -7.43
N VAL A 311 -20.65 9.99 -7.06
CA VAL A 311 -21.96 10.52 -6.67
C VAL A 311 -22.94 10.53 -7.85
N GLU A 312 -22.50 10.92 -9.06
CA GLU A 312 -23.36 10.88 -10.23
C GLU A 312 -23.74 9.45 -10.63
N GLN A 313 -22.81 8.49 -10.53
CA GLN A 313 -23.12 7.08 -10.74
C GLN A 313 -24.12 6.55 -9.71
N PHE A 314 -23.93 6.89 -8.43
CA PHE A 314 -24.85 6.53 -7.36
C PHE A 314 -26.27 7.05 -7.62
N LYS A 315 -26.41 8.33 -8.03
CA LYS A 315 -27.72 8.91 -8.38
C LYS A 315 -28.38 8.19 -9.56
N ALA A 316 -27.60 7.85 -10.59
CA ALA A 316 -28.10 7.17 -11.78
C ALA A 316 -28.59 5.75 -11.47
N GLY A 317 -27.94 5.04 -10.55
CA GLY A 317 -28.30 3.67 -10.16
C GLY A 317 -29.41 3.59 -9.11
N HIS A 318 -29.37 4.44 -8.08
CA HIS A 318 -30.29 4.39 -6.95
C HIS A 318 -31.63 5.12 -7.21
N GLY A 319 -31.61 6.15 -8.07
CA GLY A 319 -32.77 7.01 -8.32
C GLY A 319 -33.06 8.01 -7.19
N PRO A 320 -34.16 8.77 -7.28
CA PRO A 320 -34.53 9.76 -6.26
C PRO A 320 -35.16 9.08 -5.03
N GLY A 321 -34.68 9.40 -3.82
CA GLY A 321 -35.30 8.89 -2.60
C GLY A 321 -34.44 9.04 -1.34
N ILE A 322 -35.04 8.65 -0.23
CA ILE A 322 -34.36 8.45 1.05
C ILE A 322 -33.68 7.08 0.98
N CYS A 323 -32.43 6.99 1.45
CA CYS A 323 -31.78 5.70 1.63
C CYS A 323 -31.11 5.62 3.00
N ASN A 324 -30.66 4.42 3.35
CA ASN A 324 -29.94 4.21 4.59
C ASN A 324 -28.43 4.45 4.41
N GLY A 325 -27.69 4.55 5.51
CA GLY A 325 -26.26 4.76 5.48
C GLY A 325 -25.49 3.60 4.84
N TYR A 326 -26.04 2.39 4.85
CA TYR A 326 -25.43 1.23 4.22
C TYR A 326 -25.44 1.39 2.69
N ASP A 327 -26.55 1.80 2.10
CA ASP A 327 -26.65 2.05 0.65
C ASP A 327 -25.65 3.14 0.21
N ILE A 328 -25.54 4.21 1.00
CA ILE A 328 -24.57 5.28 0.78
C ILE A 328 -23.14 4.73 0.83
N TYR A 329 -22.83 3.90 1.83
CA TYR A 329 -21.49 3.36 2.01
C TYR A 329 -21.10 2.37 0.91
N CYS A 330 -22.03 1.52 0.45
CA CYS A 330 -21.85 0.70 -0.74
C CYS A 330 -21.53 1.57 -1.96
N GLY A 331 -22.26 2.67 -2.16
CA GLY A 331 -21.96 3.66 -3.20
C GLY A 331 -20.56 4.27 -3.06
N ILE A 332 -20.11 4.61 -1.85
CA ILE A 332 -18.75 5.11 -1.60
C ILE A 332 -17.70 4.08 -2.01
N CYS A 333 -17.94 2.79 -1.72
CA CYS A 333 -16.98 1.74 -2.07
C CYS A 333 -16.85 1.54 -3.59
N GLU A 334 -17.87 1.85 -4.39
CA GLU A 334 -17.77 1.83 -5.86
C GLU A 334 -16.71 2.81 -6.41
N ALA A 335 -16.31 3.82 -5.62
CA ALA A 335 -15.20 4.70 -6.00
C ALA A 335 -13.89 3.95 -6.26
N ILE A 336 -13.65 2.82 -5.58
CA ILE A 336 -12.46 1.98 -5.77
C ILE A 336 -12.52 1.29 -7.14
N PHE A 337 -13.67 0.71 -7.48
CA PHE A 337 -13.89 0.08 -8.79
C PHE A 337 -13.74 1.09 -9.94
N LEU A 338 -14.28 2.30 -9.77
CA LEU A 338 -14.11 3.39 -10.73
C LEU A 338 -12.65 3.82 -10.88
N ALA A 339 -11.96 4.00 -9.76
CA ALA A 339 -10.55 4.36 -9.76
C ALA A 339 -9.68 3.31 -10.46
N GLN A 340 -9.97 2.03 -10.21
CA GLN A 340 -9.30 0.91 -10.87
C GLN A 340 -9.57 0.89 -12.38
N SER A 341 -10.83 1.11 -12.79
CA SER A 341 -11.23 1.20 -14.20
C SER A 341 -10.56 2.36 -14.94
N ASN A 342 -10.27 3.45 -14.22
CA ASN A 342 -9.53 4.61 -14.72
C ASN A 342 -8.00 4.40 -14.74
N GLY A 343 -7.50 3.21 -14.39
CA GLY A 343 -6.08 2.87 -14.42
C GLY A 343 -5.26 3.42 -13.24
N MET A 344 -5.89 3.68 -12.09
CA MET A 344 -5.16 4.10 -10.89
C MET A 344 -4.15 3.03 -10.45
N GLY A 345 -2.91 3.43 -10.17
CA GLY A 345 -1.86 2.52 -9.74
C GLY A 345 -2.08 1.91 -8.35
N ALA A 346 -1.48 0.75 -8.09
CA ALA A 346 -1.73 -0.07 -6.89
C ALA A 346 -1.56 0.68 -5.55
N LYS A 347 -0.53 1.54 -5.42
CA LYS A 347 -0.32 2.34 -4.19
C LYS A 347 -1.43 3.36 -3.97
N ALA A 348 -1.83 4.07 -5.02
CA ALA A 348 -2.90 5.06 -4.95
C ALA A 348 -4.26 4.40 -4.69
N LEU A 349 -4.51 3.21 -5.26
CA LEU A 349 -5.69 2.40 -4.93
C LEU A 349 -5.72 1.99 -3.46
N THR A 350 -4.57 1.56 -2.91
CA THR A 350 -4.49 1.22 -1.47
C THR A 350 -4.76 2.44 -0.59
N ASP A 351 -4.22 3.61 -0.94
CA ASP A 351 -4.51 4.86 -0.21
C ASP A 351 -5.99 5.22 -0.28
N LEU A 352 -6.63 5.01 -1.43
CA LEU A 352 -8.07 5.20 -1.60
C LEU A 352 -8.89 4.22 -0.74
N GLU A 353 -8.51 2.94 -0.69
CA GLU A 353 -9.17 1.96 0.20
C GLU A 353 -9.08 2.38 1.66
N GLU A 354 -7.92 2.87 2.11
CA GLU A 354 -7.79 3.42 3.46
C GLU A 354 -8.67 4.66 3.67
N MET A 355 -8.76 5.56 2.69
CA MET A 355 -9.68 6.71 2.74
C MET A 355 -11.14 6.26 2.86
N VAL A 356 -11.57 5.29 2.05
CA VAL A 356 -12.92 4.72 2.09
C VAL A 356 -13.19 4.07 3.45
N SER A 357 -12.24 3.31 4.00
CA SER A 357 -12.39 2.70 5.32
C SER A 357 -12.63 3.73 6.43
N ARG A 358 -12.05 4.94 6.32
CA ARG A 358 -12.28 6.03 7.29
C ARG A 358 -13.70 6.55 7.26
N CYS A 359 -14.39 6.45 6.12
CA CYS A 359 -15.78 6.89 6.00
C CYS A 359 -16.69 6.18 7.02
N LEU A 360 -16.46 4.89 7.31
CA LEU A 360 -17.22 4.14 8.33
C LEU A 360 -17.18 4.76 9.73
N THR A 361 -16.16 5.58 10.02
CA THR A 361 -16.01 6.22 11.34
C THR A 361 -16.78 7.53 11.46
N TYR A 362 -17.35 8.04 10.36
CA TYR A 362 -18.06 9.32 10.33
C TYR A 362 -19.55 9.16 10.64
N ARG A 363 -20.12 10.21 11.21
CA ARG A 363 -21.55 10.27 11.55
C ARG A 363 -22.35 10.79 10.36
N PHE A 364 -22.89 9.90 9.54
CA PHE A 364 -23.53 10.25 8.26
C PHE A 364 -24.68 11.25 8.42
N HIS A 365 -25.45 11.16 9.52
CA HIS A 365 -26.56 12.08 9.80
C HIS A 365 -26.11 13.55 9.97
N GLU A 366 -24.87 13.82 10.37
CA GLU A 366 -24.34 15.19 10.50
C GLU A 366 -24.12 15.85 9.12
N TYR A 367 -24.14 15.06 8.04
CA TYR A 367 -23.95 15.50 6.67
C TYR A 367 -25.26 15.49 5.84
N ASP A 368 -26.39 15.11 6.45
CA ASP A 368 -27.70 15.04 5.78
C ASP A 368 -28.34 16.44 5.67
N ILE A 369 -27.76 17.27 4.79
CA ILE A 369 -28.08 18.68 4.67
C ILE A 369 -28.67 18.95 3.26
N PRO A 370 -29.80 19.67 3.13
CA PRO A 370 -30.34 20.09 1.84
C PRO A 370 -29.41 21.06 1.09
N GLY A 371 -29.55 21.10 -0.23
CA GLY A 371 -28.84 22.04 -1.11
C GLY A 371 -27.91 21.34 -2.10
N THR A 372 -27.27 22.10 -2.99
CA THR A 372 -26.27 21.56 -3.92
C THR A 372 -24.89 21.68 -3.29
N ILE A 373 -24.20 20.56 -3.09
CA ILE A 373 -22.80 20.57 -2.67
C ILE A 373 -21.93 20.83 -3.90
N LEU A 374 -21.11 21.87 -3.84
CA LEU A 374 -20.07 22.13 -4.83
C LEU A 374 -18.88 21.21 -4.52
N TYR A 375 -18.74 20.14 -5.30
CA TYR A 375 -17.55 19.30 -5.33
C TYR A 375 -16.44 19.95 -6.13
#